data_AF-A0A1E7QYV0-F1
#
_entry.id   AF-A0A1E7QYV0-F1
#
_cell.length_a   1.000
_cell.length_b   1.000
_cell.length_c   1.000
_cell.angle_alpha   90.00
_cell.angle_beta   90.00
_cell.angle_gamma   90.00
#
_symmetry.space_group_name_H-M   'P 1'
#
loop_
_entity.id
_entity.type
_entity.pdbx_description
1 polymer ?
#
loop_
_entity_poly.entity_id
_entity_poly.type
_entity_poly.pdbx_seq_one_letter_code
_entity_poly.pdbx_strand_id
1 'polypeptide(L)'
;MSDYKYITMACRIAIDEDEEVDFIVNGESLVIVAIESCGKDGIEIAHDKLMNHFPNHKVITTHMPLFGYFDTALEIMDLEAEIAKCGQTFHHEDKPHRLDDAFNWEELHNPVVQKGSC
;
A
#
# COMPACT_ATOMS: atom_id res chain seq x y z
N MET A 1 -18.89 -20.20 -4.46
CA MET A 1 -17.41 -20.08 -4.32
C MET A 1 -17.16 -18.77 -3.60
N SER A 2 -16.31 -18.73 -2.59
CA SER A 2 -16.05 -17.49 -1.86
C SER A 2 -15.12 -16.58 -2.68
N ASP A 3 -15.53 -15.33 -2.84
CA ASP A 3 -14.79 -14.27 -3.52
C ASP A 3 -13.63 -13.77 -2.66
N TYR A 4 -12.67 -14.64 -2.37
CA TYR A 4 -11.45 -14.22 -1.70
C TYR A 4 -10.65 -13.34 -2.66
N LYS A 5 -10.52 -12.06 -2.30
CA LYS A 5 -9.59 -11.12 -2.92
C LYS A 5 -8.24 -11.19 -2.23
N TYR A 6 -7.20 -11.02 -3.02
CA TYR A 6 -5.80 -11.02 -2.62
C TYR A 6 -5.18 -9.70 -3.06
N ILE A 7 -4.17 -9.31 -2.31
CA ILE A 7 -3.34 -8.15 -2.62
C ILE A 7 -1.92 -8.66 -2.76
N THR A 8 -1.28 -8.34 -3.88
CA THR A 8 0.14 -8.53 -4.10
C THR A 8 0.81 -7.16 -4.11
N MET A 9 1.89 -7.00 -3.36
CA MET A 9 2.59 -5.74 -3.15
C MET A 9 4.05 -5.88 -3.52
N ALA A 10 4.62 -4.91 -4.22
CA ALA A 10 6.05 -4.77 -4.38
C ALA A 10 6.56 -3.80 -3.31
N CYS A 11 7.60 -4.22 -2.57
CA CYS A 11 8.16 -3.47 -1.46
C CYS A 11 9.67 -3.32 -1.62
N ARG A 12 10.20 -2.11 -1.41
CA ARG A 12 11.64 -1.88 -1.25
C ARG A 12 12.03 -1.84 0.22
N ILE A 13 13.32 -1.95 0.48
CA ILE A 13 13.87 -1.65 1.81
C ILE A 13 13.69 -0.15 2.08
N ALA A 14 13.29 0.16 3.32
CA ALA A 14 13.16 1.54 3.79
C ALA A 14 14.53 2.22 3.88
N ILE A 15 14.55 3.53 3.61
CA ILE A 15 15.71 4.41 3.75
C ILE A 15 15.40 5.49 4.80
N ASP A 16 16.43 6.19 5.28
CA ASP A 16 16.27 7.16 6.37
C ASP A 16 15.39 8.36 5.97
N GLU A 17 15.25 8.63 4.67
CA GLU A 17 14.38 9.66 4.11
C GLU A 17 12.91 9.25 4.01
N ASP A 18 12.57 7.99 4.30
CA ASP A 18 11.18 7.55 4.31
C ASP A 18 10.44 8.11 5.52
N GLU A 19 9.35 8.81 5.27
CA GLU A 19 8.49 9.34 6.31
C GLU A 19 7.82 8.22 7.13
N GLU A 20 7.60 7.05 6.51
CA GLU A 20 6.91 5.91 7.12
C GLU A 20 7.36 4.56 6.55
N VAL A 21 7.32 3.53 7.41
CA VAL A 21 7.56 2.12 7.06
C VAL A 21 6.25 1.36 7.08
N ASP A 22 5.93 0.65 5.99
CA ASP A 22 4.69 -0.13 5.87
C ASP A 22 4.75 -1.48 6.59
N PHE A 23 5.90 -2.17 6.49
CA PHE A 23 6.06 -3.49 7.10
C PHE A 23 7.42 -3.65 7.76
N ILE A 24 7.46 -4.40 8.86
CA ILE A 24 8.69 -4.96 9.41
C ILE A 24 8.60 -6.48 9.29
N VAL A 25 9.37 -7.06 8.37
CA VAL A 25 9.37 -8.51 8.10
C VAL A 25 10.77 -9.06 8.30
N ASN A 26 10.92 -10.01 9.23
CA ASN A 26 12.21 -10.63 9.57
C ASN A 26 13.31 -9.61 9.93
N GLY A 27 12.94 -8.49 10.55
CA GLY A 27 13.86 -7.43 10.95
C GLY A 27 14.21 -6.43 9.85
N GLU A 28 13.64 -6.57 8.66
CA GLU A 28 13.77 -5.57 7.59
C GLU A 28 12.55 -4.65 7.56
N SER A 29 12.80 -3.35 7.53
CA SER A 29 11.79 -2.31 7.29
C SER A 29 11.54 -2.19 5.79
N LEU A 30 10.29 -2.28 5.38
CA LEU A 30 9.86 -2.31 3.98
C LEU A 30 8.82 -1.22 3.71
N VAL A 31 8.92 -0.62 2.51
CA VAL A 31 7.99 0.39 2.00
C VAL A 31 7.37 -0.14 0.71
N ILE A 32 6.04 -0.17 0.66
CA ILE A 32 5.23 -0.53 -0.50
C ILE A 32 5.38 0.55 -1.58
N VAL A 33 5.65 0.12 -2.81
CA VAL A 33 5.76 1.01 -3.97
C VAL A 33 4.72 0.74 -5.05
N ALA A 34 4.13 -0.46 -5.06
CA ALA A 34 3.11 -0.84 -6.00
C ALA A 34 2.22 -1.94 -5.43
N ILE A 35 0.94 -1.91 -5.80
CA ILE A 35 -0.09 -2.84 -5.33
C ILE A 35 -0.91 -3.37 -6.51
N GLU A 36 -1.19 -4.66 -6.50
CA GLU A 36 -2.11 -5.33 -7.43
C GLU A 36 -3.19 -6.09 -6.63
N SER A 37 -4.46 -5.88 -6.96
CA SER A 37 -5.57 -6.65 -6.40
C SER A 37 -6.03 -7.72 -7.39
N CYS A 38 -6.18 -8.95 -6.92
CA CYS A 38 -6.59 -10.07 -7.76
C CYS A 38 -7.49 -11.08 -7.02
N GLY A 39 -8.21 -11.89 -7.79
CA GLY A 39 -8.82 -13.12 -7.28
C GLY A 39 -7.78 -14.23 -7.11
N LYS A 40 -8.17 -15.34 -6.49
CA LYS A 40 -7.27 -16.48 -6.19
C LYS A 40 -6.43 -16.94 -7.39
N ASP A 41 -7.04 -17.01 -8.58
CA ASP A 41 -6.38 -17.53 -9.79
C ASP A 41 -5.47 -16.49 -10.47
N GLY A 42 -5.50 -15.23 -10.01
CA GLY A 42 -4.70 -14.13 -10.55
C GLY A 42 -3.42 -13.82 -9.76
N ILE A 43 -3.15 -14.56 -8.67
CA ILE A 43 -2.02 -14.28 -7.77
C ILE A 43 -0.68 -14.39 -8.50
N GLU A 44 -0.46 -15.46 -9.25
CA GLU A 44 0.80 -15.68 -9.99
C GLU A 44 1.00 -14.59 -11.05
N ILE A 45 -0.05 -14.23 -11.79
CA ILE A 45 0.00 -13.17 -12.80
C ILE A 45 0.36 -11.82 -12.17
N ALA A 46 -0.28 -11.46 -11.06
CA ALA A 46 0.00 -10.24 -10.32
C ALA A 46 1.43 -10.22 -9.76
N HIS A 47 1.90 -11.36 -9.25
CA HIS A 47 3.26 -11.52 -8.74
C HIS A 47 4.30 -11.32 -9.85
N ASP A 48 4.15 -12.03 -10.97
CA ASP A 48 5.07 -11.93 -12.11
C ASP A 48 5.08 -10.52 -12.70
N LYS A 49 3.92 -9.88 -12.80
CA LYS A 49 3.78 -8.50 -13.28
C LYS A 49 4.64 -7.54 -12.43
N LEU A 50 4.53 -7.64 -11.11
CA LEU A 50 5.28 -6.80 -10.18
C LEU A 50 6.77 -7.15 -10.16
N MET A 51 7.14 -8.44 -10.18
CA MET A 51 8.54 -8.86 -10.27
C MET A 51 9.23 -8.35 -11.55
N ASN A 52 8.51 -8.31 -12.67
CA ASN A 52 9.05 -7.81 -13.94
C ASN A 52 9.27 -6.29 -13.92
N HIS A 53 8.39 -5.51 -13.28
CA HIS A 53 8.51 -4.05 -13.20
C HIS A 53 9.46 -3.61 -12.07
N PHE A 54 9.53 -4.38 -10.99
CA PHE A 54 10.29 -4.07 -9.78
C PHE A 54 11.27 -5.20 -9.43
N PRO A 55 12.25 -5.53 -10.29
CA PRO A 55 13.08 -6.73 -10.16
C PRO A 55 13.96 -6.78 -8.90
N ASN A 56 14.23 -5.63 -8.28
CA ASN A 56 15.01 -5.52 -7.04
C ASN A 56 14.15 -5.39 -5.77
N HIS A 57 12.83 -5.50 -5.90
CA HIS A 57 11.89 -5.34 -4.79
C HIS A 57 11.44 -6.71 -4.29
N LYS A 58 11.04 -6.78 -3.01
CA LYS A 58 10.38 -7.95 -2.46
C LYS A 58 8.91 -7.92 -2.82
N VAL A 59 8.38 -9.01 -3.35
CA VAL A 59 6.96 -9.13 -3.67
C VAL A 59 6.27 -10.00 -2.62
N ILE A 60 5.25 -9.44 -1.97
CA ILE A 60 4.51 -10.06 -0.87
C ILE A 60 3.02 -10.15 -1.25
N THR A 61 2.41 -11.31 -1.07
CA THR A 61 0.97 -11.50 -1.29
C THR A 61 0.26 -11.82 0.02
N THR A 62 -0.89 -11.17 0.25
CA THR A 62 -1.77 -11.45 1.39
C THR A 62 -3.24 -11.47 0.98
N HIS A 63 -4.10 -11.98 1.86
CA HIS A 63 -5.54 -11.92 1.69
C HIS A 63 -6.05 -10.50 2.00
N MET A 64 -6.89 -9.94 1.12
CA MET A 64 -7.43 -8.58 1.30
C MET A 64 -8.19 -8.38 2.62
N PRO A 65 -9.01 -9.33 3.11
CA PRO A 65 -9.66 -9.17 4.41
C PRO A 65 -8.68 -8.96 5.57
N LEU A 66 -7.49 -9.56 5.52
CA LEU A 66 -6.46 -9.31 6.55
C LEU A 66 -5.97 -7.86 6.50
N PHE A 67 -5.84 -7.30 5.30
CA PHE A 67 -5.48 -5.89 5.11
C PHE A 67 -6.57 -4.95 5.65
N GLY A 68 -7.85 -5.25 5.35
CA GLY A 68 -8.98 -4.47 5.88
C GLY A 68 -9.11 -4.50 7.40
N TYR A 69 -8.71 -5.60 8.06
CA TYR A 69 -8.65 -5.64 9.52
C TYR A 69 -7.57 -4.74 10.12
N PHE A 70 -6.46 -4.50 9.41
CA PHE A 70 -5.44 -3.54 9.85
C PHE A 70 -5.96 -2.10 9.73
N ASP A 71 -6.67 -1.79 8.65
CA ASP A 71 -7.29 -0.47 8.43
C ASP A 71 -8.30 -0.14 9.55
N THR A 72 -9.21 -1.07 9.84
CA THR A 72 -10.16 -0.92 10.96
C THR A 72 -9.45 -0.82 12.33
N ALA A 73 -8.31 -1.50 12.52
CA ALA A 73 -7.56 -1.40 13.76
C ALA A 73 -6.90 -0.02 13.92
N LEU A 74 -6.40 0.56 12.83
CA LEU A 74 -5.85 1.92 12.80
C LEU A 74 -6.93 2.97 13.08
N GLU A 75 -8.10 2.86 12.44
CA GLU A 75 -9.25 3.75 12.71
C GLU A 75 -9.64 3.71 14.19
N ILE A 76 -9.66 2.53 14.82
CA ILE A 76 -9.95 2.40 16.25
C ILE A 76 -8.86 3.06 17.09
N MET A 77 -7.58 2.89 16.75
CA MET A 77 -6.47 3.53 17.47
C MET A 77 -6.51 5.05 17.34
N ASP A 78 -6.87 5.58 16.18
CA ASP A 78 -7.03 7.02 15.97
C ASP A 78 -8.21 7.56 16.76
N LEU A 79 -9.35 6.87 16.75
CA LEU A 79 -10.51 7.23 17.58
C LEU A 79 -10.17 7.17 19.08
N GLU A 80 -9.42 6.16 19.53
CA GLU A 80 -8.94 6.07 20.91
C GLU A 80 -7.99 7.22 21.26
N ALA A 81 -7.10 7.59 20.33
CA ALA A 81 -6.20 8.72 20.49
C ALA A 81 -6.94 10.06 20.49
N GLU A 82 -7.98 10.23 19.67
CA GLU A 82 -8.85 11.40 19.65
C GLU A 82 -9.69 11.51 20.92
N ILE A 83 -10.23 10.40 21.43
CA ILE A 83 -10.94 10.36 22.71
C ILE A 83 -9.98 10.73 23.86
N ALA A 84 -8.74 10.22 23.84
CA ALA A 84 -7.71 10.61 24.80
C ALA A 84 -7.27 12.08 24.65
N LYS A 85 -7.33 12.63 23.43
CA LYS A 85 -6.99 14.02 23.09
C LYS A 85 -8.18 14.98 23.17
N CYS A 86 -9.40 14.52 23.46
CA CYS A 86 -10.64 15.32 23.53
C CYS A 86 -10.68 16.36 24.68
N GLY A 87 -9.51 16.85 25.10
CA GLY A 87 -9.29 18.17 25.68
C GLY A 87 -8.76 19.23 24.69
N GLN A 88 -8.36 18.90 23.45
CA GLN A 88 -7.93 19.85 22.41
C GLN A 88 -8.22 19.34 20.99
N THR A 89 -8.78 20.21 20.14
CA THR A 89 -9.20 19.94 18.75
C THR A 89 -8.05 20.14 17.75
N PHE A 90 -7.92 19.27 16.74
CA PHE A 90 -7.08 19.50 15.56
C PHE A 90 -7.86 19.33 14.26
N HIS A 91 -7.53 20.18 13.27
CA HIS A 91 -7.95 20.07 11.88
C HIS A 91 -6.90 19.25 11.12
N HIS A 92 -7.32 18.18 10.46
CA HIS A 92 -6.43 17.44 9.54
C HIS A 92 -6.39 18.17 8.19
N GLU A 93 -5.20 18.50 7.69
CA GLU A 93 -5.00 18.94 6.32
C GLU A 93 -4.92 17.70 5.41
N ASP A 94 -5.80 17.64 4.40
CA ASP A 94 -5.86 16.56 3.42
C ASP A 94 -4.70 16.67 2.43
N LYS A 95 -3.64 15.89 2.66
CA LYS A 95 -2.72 15.45 1.60
C LYS A 95 -3.09 14.02 1.21
N PRO A 96 -3.12 13.66 -0.09
CA PRO A 96 -3.38 12.30 -0.51
C PRO A 96 -2.34 11.36 0.11
N HIS A 97 -2.79 10.21 0.61
CA HIS A 97 -1.94 9.29 1.35
C HIS A 97 -0.99 8.59 0.37
N ARG A 98 0.27 8.33 0.75
CA ARG A 98 1.25 7.65 -0.13
C ARG A 98 0.73 6.31 -0.68
N LEU A 99 -0.14 5.63 0.07
CA LEU A 99 -0.78 4.39 -0.37
C LEU A 99 -1.70 4.61 -1.58
N ASP A 100 -2.34 5.78 -1.70
CA ASP A 100 -3.15 6.11 -2.87
C ASP A 100 -2.29 6.15 -4.14
N ASP A 101 -1.07 6.70 -4.06
CA ASP A 101 -0.11 6.68 -5.16
C ASP A 101 0.36 5.25 -5.48
N ALA A 102 0.53 4.41 -4.46
CA ALA A 102 0.92 3.01 -4.65
C ALA A 102 -0.17 2.16 -5.35
N PHE A 103 -1.45 2.47 -5.13
CA PHE A 103 -2.55 1.85 -5.87
C PHE A 103 -2.62 2.31 -7.33
N ASN A 104 -2.24 3.56 -7.60
CA ASN A 104 -2.29 4.17 -8.94
C ASN A 104 -0.92 4.19 -9.65
N TRP A 105 0.01 3.34 -9.21
CA TRP A 105 1.41 3.36 -9.65
C TRP A 105 1.57 3.25 -11.17
N GLU A 106 0.71 2.48 -11.85
CA GLU A 106 0.76 2.31 -13.30
C GLU A 106 0.54 3.62 -14.05
N GLU A 107 -0.38 4.46 -13.59
CA GLU A 107 -0.69 5.74 -14.23
C GLU A 107 0.46 6.74 -14.04
N LEU A 108 1.09 6.71 -12.86
CA LEU A 108 2.23 7.56 -12.52
C LEU A 108 3.51 7.19 -13.29
N HIS A 109 3.67 5.91 -13.66
CA HIS A 109 4.87 5.38 -14.30
C HIS A 109 4.69 5.02 -15.78
N ASN A 110 3.50 5.22 -16.36
CA ASN A 110 3.28 5.02 -17.79
C ASN A 110 3.77 6.24 -18.62
N PRO A 111 4.81 6.10 -19.46
CA PRO A 111 5.31 7.21 -20.29
C PRO A 111 4.31 7.63 -21.40
N VAL A 112 3.26 6.85 -21.65
CA VAL A 112 2.23 7.15 -22.65
C VAL A 112 1.23 8.19 -22.15
N VAL A 113 0.93 8.21 -20.84
CA VAL A 113 -0.02 9.15 -20.23
C VAL A 113 0.60 10.55 -20.08
N GLN A 114 1.91 10.64 -19.84
CA GLN A 114 2.64 11.92 -19.76
C GLN A 114 2.83 12.65 -21.10
N LYS A 115 2.45 12.03 -22.24
CA LYS A 115 2.54 12.64 -23.59
C LYS A 115 1.18 13.09 -24.15
N GLY A 116 0.24 13.45 -23.27
CA GLY A 116 -1.06 14.03 -23.63
C GLY A 116 -1.14 15.55 -23.39
N SER A 117 -0.20 16.33 -23.89
CA SER A 117 -0.38 17.79 -24.05
C SER A 117 0.49 18.27 -25.21
N CYS A 118 -0.10 18.23 -26.39
CA CYS A 118 0.25 19.06 -27.55
C CYS A 118 -0.88 20.07 -27.74
#